data_AF-A0A7J4KFG2-F1
#
_entry.id   AF-A0A7J4KFG2-F1
#
_cell.length_a   1.000
_cell.length_b   1.000
_cell.length_c   1.000
_cell.angle_alpha   90.00
_cell.angle_beta   90.00
_cell.angle_gamma   90.00
#
_symmetry.space_group_name_H-M   'P 1'
#
loop_
_entity.id
_entity.type
_entity.pdbx_description
1 polymer ?
#
loop_
_entity_poly.entity_id
_entity_poly.type
_entity_poly.pdbx_seq_one_letter_code
_entity_poly.pdbx_strand_id
1 'polypeptide(L)'
;MKLLIPPEPILLKKQSEEQKDNAWDIDSLSLWFGNRLPTYLWNDAGWSTPLKEEGYNWQSFLKILSLHKKEMIRWSHNALSWKEFLLKLQDTMKDPVFKTILLRHQKREVLLDG
;
A
#
# COMPACT_ATOMS: atom_id res chain seq x y z
N MET A 1 -4.23 -12.81 10.36
CA MET A 1 -3.96 -11.37 10.57
C MET A 1 -5.20 -10.49 10.80
N LYS A 2 -5.15 -9.55 11.76
CA LYS A 2 -6.11 -8.44 11.93
C LYS A 2 -5.37 -7.10 11.76
N LEU A 3 -5.61 -6.40 10.65
CA LEU A 3 -5.06 -5.06 10.42
C LEU A 3 -6.10 -4.00 10.81
N LEU A 4 -5.66 -3.01 11.57
CA LEU A 4 -6.48 -1.86 11.92
C LEU A 4 -6.78 -1.05 10.66
N ILE A 5 -7.95 -0.41 10.62
CA ILE A 5 -8.28 0.59 9.61
C ILE A 5 -7.93 1.95 10.24
N PRO A 6 -6.73 2.49 9.99
CA PRO A 6 -6.33 3.79 10.54
C PRO A 6 -7.23 4.92 10.00
N PRO A 7 -7.27 6.08 10.66
CA PRO A 7 -7.92 7.25 10.11
C PRO A 7 -7.33 7.60 8.73
N GLU A 8 -8.15 8.23 7.88
CA GLU A 8 -7.66 8.69 6.58
C GLU A 8 -6.59 9.77 6.77
N PRO A 9 -5.43 9.69 6.10
CA PRO A 9 -4.42 10.73 6.19
C PRO A 9 -4.82 11.94 5.32
N ILE A 10 -5.80 12.72 5.80
CA ILE A 10 -6.42 13.84 5.08
C ILE A 10 -5.37 14.86 4.59
N LEU A 11 -4.28 15.06 5.34
CA LEU A 11 -3.18 15.95 4.94
C LEU A 11 -2.46 15.46 3.68
N LEU A 12 -2.23 14.14 3.54
CA LEU A 12 -1.64 13.57 2.33
C LEU A 12 -2.58 13.70 1.14
N LYS A 13 -3.89 13.57 1.38
CA LYS A 13 -4.92 13.71 0.35
C LYS A 13 -5.04 15.13 -0.16
N LYS A 14 -5.08 16.13 0.73
CA LYS A 14 -5.12 17.55 0.36
C LYS A 14 -3.90 17.97 -0.47
N GLN A 15 -2.72 17.45 -0.14
CA GLN A 15 -1.50 17.69 -0.93
C GLN A 15 -1.58 17.14 -2.36
N SER A 16 -2.33 16.05 -2.59
CA SER A 16 -2.59 15.56 -3.95
C SER A 16 -3.62 16.42 -4.69
N GLU A 17 -4.63 16.93 -3.99
CA GLU A 17 -5.67 17.79 -4.58
C GLU A 17 -5.14 19.17 -5.01
N GLU A 18 -4.13 19.71 -4.32
CA GLU A 18 -3.47 20.98 -4.66
C GLU A 18 -2.63 20.91 -5.94
N GLN A 19 -2.31 19.71 -6.45
CA GLN A 19 -1.55 19.51 -7.70
C GLN A 19 -2.44 19.27 -8.95
N LYS A 20 -3.75 19.53 -8.84
CA LYS A 20 -4.79 19.23 -9.86
C LYS A 20 -4.59 19.86 -11.25
N ASP A 21 -3.70 20.83 -11.42
CA ASP A 21 -3.57 21.56 -12.70
C ASP A 21 -2.70 20.88 -13.76
N ASN A 22 -2.10 19.72 -13.49
CA ASN A 22 -1.34 18.99 -14.51
C ASN A 22 -1.97 17.62 -14.78
N ALA A 23 -2.60 17.55 -15.95
CA ALA A 23 -3.31 16.40 -16.45
C ALA A 23 -2.40 15.15 -16.47
N TRP A 24 -2.81 14.18 -15.64
CA TRP A 24 -2.58 12.75 -15.78
C TRP A 24 -1.14 12.31 -15.46
N ASP A 25 -1.05 11.29 -14.60
CA ASP A 25 0.15 10.60 -14.08
C ASP A 25 0.80 11.17 -12.79
N ILE A 26 0.50 12.40 -12.38
CA ILE A 26 1.09 13.00 -11.16
C ILE A 26 0.47 12.49 -9.86
N ASP A 27 -0.82 12.13 -9.85
CA ASP A 27 -1.52 11.74 -8.61
C ASP A 27 -1.02 10.42 -8.01
N SER A 28 -0.65 9.45 -8.85
CA SER A 28 -0.08 8.19 -8.36
C SER A 28 1.35 8.38 -7.85
N LEU A 29 2.12 9.28 -8.50
CA LEU A 29 3.49 9.61 -8.14
C LEU A 29 3.55 10.48 -6.89
N SER A 30 2.60 11.40 -6.65
CA SER A 30 2.57 12.32 -5.51
C SER A 30 2.21 11.61 -4.20
N LEU A 31 1.26 10.67 -4.24
CA LEU A 31 0.88 9.83 -3.08
C LEU A 31 1.95 8.79 -2.73
N TRP A 32 2.70 8.36 -3.75
CA TRP A 32 3.87 7.49 -3.62
C TRP A 32 5.17 8.29 -3.39
N PHE A 33 5.15 9.61 -3.54
CA PHE A 33 6.33 10.47 -3.44
C PHE A 33 6.92 10.38 -2.04
N GLY A 34 8.17 9.94 -1.97
CA GLY A 34 8.84 9.67 -0.69
C GLY A 34 8.23 8.52 0.11
N ASN A 35 7.48 7.61 -0.51
CA ASN A 35 6.79 6.51 0.15
C ASN A 35 5.87 6.95 1.30
N ARG A 36 5.27 8.13 1.24
CA ARG A 36 4.47 8.69 2.34
C ARG A 36 3.31 7.79 2.77
N LEU A 37 2.45 7.39 1.83
CA LEU A 37 1.34 6.48 2.12
C LEU A 37 1.82 5.09 2.61
N PRO A 38 2.77 4.42 1.92
CA PRO A 38 3.37 3.19 2.44
C PRO A 38 3.92 3.34 3.87
N THR A 39 4.64 4.43 4.15
CA THR A 39 5.28 4.69 5.44
C THR A 39 4.24 4.90 6.53
N TYR A 40 3.21 5.69 6.23
CA TYR A 40 2.08 5.91 7.13
C TYR A 40 1.42 4.59 7.52
N LEU A 41 1.10 3.73 6.55
CA LEU A 41 0.46 2.44 6.83
C LEU A 41 1.37 1.48 7.61
N TRP A 42 2.64 1.42 7.24
CA TRP A 42 3.58 0.48 7.83
C TRP A 42 4.04 0.87 9.24
N ASN A 43 4.39 2.14 9.44
CA ASN A 43 4.89 2.67 10.71
C ASN A 43 3.73 3.23 11.57
N ASP A 44 3.09 4.30 11.10
CA ASP A 44 2.18 5.10 11.92
C ASP A 44 0.88 4.35 12.26
N ALA A 45 0.34 3.59 11.31
CA ALA A 45 -0.82 2.71 11.51
C ALA A 45 -0.44 1.36 12.12
N GLY A 46 0.85 1.10 12.34
CA GLY A 46 1.34 -0.11 13.02
C GLY A 46 1.14 -1.41 12.24
N TRP A 47 0.95 -1.37 10.92
CA TRP A 47 0.76 -2.61 10.14
C TRP A 47 2.02 -3.47 10.08
N SER A 48 3.21 -2.88 10.27
CA SER A 48 4.47 -3.61 10.19
C SER A 48 4.55 -4.80 11.14
N THR A 49 4.07 -4.68 12.38
CA THR A 49 4.12 -5.77 13.38
C THR A 49 3.32 -7.01 12.93
N PRO A 50 1.99 -6.93 12.72
CA PRO A 50 1.21 -8.09 12.29
C PRO A 50 1.60 -8.60 10.89
N LEU A 51 2.10 -7.73 10.00
CA LEU A 51 2.58 -8.16 8.68
C LEU A 51 3.88 -8.97 8.77
N LYS A 52 4.83 -8.55 9.63
CA LYS A 52 6.09 -9.27 9.84
C LYS A 52 5.85 -10.64 10.49
N GLU A 53 4.93 -10.75 11.44
CA GLU A 53 4.52 -12.03 12.03
C GLU A 53 3.98 -13.02 10.97
N GLU A 54 3.36 -12.49 9.92
CA GLU A 54 2.83 -13.28 8.81
C GLU A 54 3.87 -13.53 7.71
N GLY A 55 5.11 -13.03 7.86
CA GLY A 55 6.23 -13.24 6.94
C GLY A 55 6.42 -12.13 5.89
N TYR A 56 5.62 -11.07 5.91
CA TYR A 56 5.79 -9.93 5.00
C TYR A 56 6.91 -9.01 5.47
N ASN A 57 7.73 -8.55 4.54
CA ASN A 57 8.70 -7.48 4.74
C ASN A 57 8.28 -6.19 4.01
N TRP A 58 9.04 -5.12 4.21
CA TRP A 58 8.79 -3.83 3.57
C TRP A 58 8.70 -3.93 2.04
N GLN A 59 9.61 -4.69 1.41
CA GLN A 59 9.61 -4.89 -0.04
C GLN A 59 8.33 -5.55 -0.55
N SER A 60 7.89 -6.63 0.13
CA SER A 60 6.66 -7.34 -0.20
C SER A 60 5.41 -6.46 0.00
N PHE A 61 5.43 -5.61 1.02
CA PHE A 61 4.37 -4.64 1.29
C PHE A 61 4.29 -3.55 0.20
N LEU A 62 5.42 -3.00 -0.22
CA LEU A 62 5.47 -2.07 -1.36
C LEU A 62 4.96 -2.73 -2.65
N LYS A 63 5.28 -4.01 -2.86
CA LYS A 63 4.79 -4.78 -4.02
C LYS A 63 3.28 -5.00 -3.96
N ILE A 64 2.71 -5.21 -2.78
CA ILE A 64 1.24 -5.27 -2.63
C ILE A 64 0.63 -3.91 -2.96
N LEU A 65 1.13 -2.83 -2.39
CA LEU A 65 0.62 -1.48 -2.69
C LEU A 65 0.73 -1.13 -4.17
N SER A 66 1.79 -1.55 -4.85
CA SER A 66 1.98 -1.29 -6.28
C SER A 66 0.97 -2.03 -7.18
N LEU A 67 0.40 -3.14 -6.71
CA LEU A 67 -0.69 -3.86 -7.40
C LEU A 67 -2.04 -3.13 -7.28
N HIS A 68 -2.21 -2.31 -6.24
CA HIS A 68 -3.44 -1.55 -5.94
C HIS A 68 -3.33 -0.07 -6.33
N LYS A 69 -2.45 0.27 -7.28
CA LYS A 69 -2.27 1.65 -7.78
C LYS A 69 -3.58 2.26 -8.27
N LYS A 70 -4.42 1.48 -8.96
CA LYS A 70 -5.70 1.95 -9.49
C LYS A 70 -6.66 2.33 -8.36
N GLU A 71 -6.76 1.50 -7.34
CA GLU A 71 -7.58 1.75 -6.14
C GLU A 71 -7.07 2.97 -5.38
N MET A 72 -5.75 3.13 -5.27
CA MET A 72 -5.12 4.29 -4.65
C MET A 72 -5.48 5.60 -5.38
N ILE A 73 -5.40 5.61 -6.72
CA ILE A 73 -5.82 6.77 -7.55
C ILE A 73 -7.33 7.03 -7.38
N ARG A 74 -8.16 5.99 -7.38
CA ARG A 74 -9.60 6.18 -7.16
C ARG A 74 -9.89 6.76 -5.77
N TRP A 75 -9.14 6.35 -4.75
CA TRP A 75 -9.28 6.90 -3.40
C TRP A 75 -8.89 8.38 -3.34
N SER A 76 -7.79 8.76 -3.98
CA SER A 76 -7.36 10.17 -4.02
C SER A 76 -8.38 11.06 -4.73
N HIS A 77 -9.06 10.54 -5.76
CA HIS A 77 -10.13 11.24 -6.47
C HIS A 77 -11.50 11.15 -5.79
N ASN A 78 -11.59 10.67 -4.55
CA ASN A 78 -12.85 10.46 -3.83
C ASN A 78 -13.83 9.48 -4.53
N ALA A 79 -13.36 8.70 -5.51
CA ALA A 79 -14.13 7.67 -6.25
C ALA A 79 -14.06 6.28 -5.59
N LEU A 80 -13.36 6.17 -4.46
CA LEU A 80 -13.26 5.02 -3.57
C LEU A 80 -13.06 5.54 -2.15
N SER A 81 -13.78 5.03 -1.16
CA SER A 81 -13.55 5.47 0.22
C SER A 81 -12.23 4.91 0.77
N TRP A 82 -11.64 5.60 1.75
CA TRP A 82 -10.44 5.14 2.44
C TRP A 82 -10.61 3.73 3.03
N LYS A 83 -11.75 3.47 3.65
CA LYS A 83 -12.09 2.16 4.22
C LYS A 83 -12.10 1.08 3.14
N GLU A 84 -12.74 1.32 1.99
CA GLU A 84 -12.80 0.35 0.89
C GLU A 84 -11.43 0.07 0.27
N PHE A 85 -10.60 1.12 0.11
CA PHE A 85 -9.22 0.97 -0.35
C PHE A 85 -8.42 0.03 0.57
N LEU A 86 -8.47 0.28 1.88
CA LEU A 86 -7.76 -0.55 2.85
C LEU A 86 -8.29 -1.98 2.92
N LEU A 87 -9.61 -2.18 2.79
CA LEU A 87 -10.18 -3.53 2.75
C LEU A 87 -9.66 -4.33 1.56
N LYS A 88 -9.56 -3.72 0.36
CA LYS A 88 -8.99 -4.38 -0.82
C LYS A 88 -7.52 -4.79 -0.63
N LEU A 89 -6.72 -3.95 0.03
CA LEU A 89 -5.35 -4.30 0.41
C LEU A 89 -5.33 -5.50 1.37
N GLN A 90 -6.16 -5.47 2.41
CA GLN A 90 -6.24 -6.55 3.38
C GLN A 90 -6.68 -7.87 2.75
N ASP A 91 -7.62 -7.84 1.80
CA ASP A 91 -8.09 -9.04 1.10
C ASP A 91 -6.95 -9.70 0.31
N THR A 92 -6.13 -8.90 -0.36
CA THR A 92 -4.94 -9.39 -1.08
C THR A 92 -3.89 -9.98 -0.13
N MET A 93 -3.68 -9.37 1.04
CA MET A 93 -2.77 -9.89 2.06
C MET A 93 -3.27 -11.16 2.75
N LYS A 94 -4.59 -11.37 2.78
CA LYS A 94 -5.20 -12.58 3.38
C LYS A 94 -5.32 -13.72 2.38
N ASP A 95 -5.22 -13.45 1.08
CA ASP A 95 -5.29 -14.47 0.05
C ASP A 95 -4.11 -15.46 0.19
N PRO A 96 -4.37 -16.75 0.48
CA PRO A 96 -3.32 -17.73 0.76
C PRO A 96 -2.49 -18.07 -0.49
N VAL A 97 -3.08 -17.98 -1.68
CA VAL A 97 -2.40 -18.25 -2.95
C VAL A 97 -1.44 -17.11 -3.25
N PHE A 98 -1.93 -15.87 -3.17
CA PHE A 98 -1.12 -14.68 -3.36
C PHE A 98 0.04 -14.62 -2.36
N LYS A 99 -0.23 -14.86 -1.07
CA LYS A 99 0.80 -14.94 -0.03
C LYS A 99 1.88 -15.96 -0.39
N THR A 100 1.48 -17.15 -0.83
CA THR A 100 2.43 -18.21 -1.22
C THR A 100 3.30 -17.79 -2.41
N ILE A 101 2.72 -17.19 -3.45
CA ILE A 101 3.45 -16.73 -4.63
C ILE A 101 4.44 -15.62 -4.25
N LEU A 102 3.98 -14.63 -3.49
CA LEU A 102 4.80 -13.48 -3.10
C LEU A 102 6.00 -13.90 -2.26
N LEU A 103 5.78 -14.73 -1.24
CA LEU A 103 6.85 -15.18 -0.34
C LEU A 103 7.85 -16.11 -1.04
N ARG A 104 7.40 -16.93 -2.02
CA ARG A 104 8.29 -17.74 -2.85
C ARG A 104 9.21 -16.88 -3.71
N HIS A 105 8.69 -15.80 -4.31
CA HIS A 105 9.50 -14.86 -5.08
C HIS A 105 10.53 -14.15 -4.19
N GLN A 106 10.11 -13.69 -3.02
CA GLN A 106 11.00 -13.04 -2.05
C GLN A 106 12.18 -13.93 -1.62
N LYS A 107 11.93 -15.22 -1.37
CA LYS A 107 13.01 -16.16 -0.99
C LYS A 107 13.99 -16.43 -2.14
N ARG A 108 13.54 -16.37 -3.40
CA ARG A 108 14.40 -16.57 -4.57
C ARG A 108 15.30 -15.38 -4.84
N GLU A 109 14.80 -14.15 -4.68
CA GLU A 109 15.62 -12.93 -4.84
C GLU A 109 16.77 -12.91 -3.82
N VAL A 110 16.50 -13.25 -2.55
CA VAL A 110 17.54 -13.34 -1.50
C VAL A 110 18.65 -14.37 -1.81
N LEU A 111 18.35 -15.43 -2.57
CA LEU A 111 19.34 -16.47 -2.93
C LEU A 111 20.18 -16.11 -4.16
N LEU A 112 19.76 -15.14 -4.96
CA LEU A 112 20.47 -14.70 -6.16
C LEU A 112 21.41 -13.51 -5.89
N ASP A 113 21.14 -12.75 -4.82
CA ASP A 113 21.89 -11.56 -4.43
C ASP A 113 22.93 -11.81 -3.30
N GLY A 114 23.19 -13.08 -2.95
CA GLY A 114 24.04 -13.50 -1.82
C GLY A 114 25.25 -14.33 -2.20
#